data_AF-A0AAU1H4L7-F1
#
_entry.id   AF-A0AAU1H4L7-F1
#
_cell.length_a   1.000
_cell.length_b   1.000
_cell.length_c   1.000
_cell.angle_alpha   90.00
_cell.angle_beta   90.00
_cell.angle_gamma   90.00
#
_symmetry.space_group_name_H-M   'P 1'
#
loop_
_entity.id
_entity.type
_entity.pdbx_description
1 polymer ?
#
loop_
_entity_poly.entity_id
_entity_poly.type
_entity_poly.pdbx_seq_one_letter_code
_entity_poly.pdbx_strand_id
1 'polypeptide(L)'
;MEINFSPDQHGLQGQMSCFGFGVKPQRLLYDLSPGTVPLPLSRKYGKFAPRLPFEDLRAAILSRGHSVALEETSRDMHRYCVSKSVARIDVILDPDPYGSSPTDPDGHQVGDVWSISLW
;
A
#
# COMPACT_ATOMS: atom_id res chain seq x y z
N MET A 1 5.47 6.15 7.22
CA MET A 1 5.00 7.20 6.31
C MET A 1 6.17 7.64 5.46
N GLU A 2 5.97 7.65 4.15
CA GLU A 2 6.87 8.24 3.18
C GLU A 2 6.21 9.50 2.63
N ILE A 3 6.95 10.60 2.56
CA ILE A 3 6.47 11.88 2.07
C ILE A 3 7.21 12.15 0.78
N ASN A 4 6.48 12.18 -0.33
CA ASN A 4 7.04 12.42 -1.65
C ASN A 4 6.94 13.91 -1.97
N PHE A 5 8.08 14.49 -2.33
CA PHE A 5 8.22 15.90 -2.65
C PHE A 5 8.58 16.08 -4.12
N SER A 6 7.93 17.02 -4.79
CA SER A 6 8.28 17.45 -6.14
C SER A 6 8.49 18.97 -6.16
N PRO A 7 9.39 19.49 -7.01
CA PRO A 7 9.50 20.93 -7.22
C PRO A 7 8.14 21.53 -7.60
N ASP A 8 7.77 22.63 -6.96
CA ASP A 8 6.53 23.33 -7.29
C ASP A 8 6.59 23.87 -8.73
N GLN A 9 5.58 23.59 -9.55
CA GLN A 9 5.56 23.98 -10.97
C GLN A 9 5.49 25.51 -11.17
N HIS A 10 5.18 26.26 -10.10
CA HIS A 10 5.03 27.72 -10.13
C HIS A 10 6.29 28.53 -9.76
N GLY A 11 7.48 27.91 -9.70
CA GLY A 11 8.72 28.64 -9.97
C GLY A 11 9.30 29.52 -8.87
N LEU A 12 8.99 29.28 -7.59
CA LEU A 12 9.83 29.79 -6.49
C LEU A 12 10.95 28.78 -6.22
N GLN A 13 12.18 29.12 -6.65
CA GLN A 13 13.37 28.29 -6.46
C GLN A 13 13.47 27.79 -5.02
N GLY A 14 13.35 26.47 -4.83
CA GLY A 14 13.54 25.80 -3.54
C GLY A 14 12.26 25.35 -2.82
N GLN A 15 11.06 25.68 -3.32
CA GLN A 15 9.82 25.21 -2.70
C GLN A 15 9.46 23.80 -3.18
N MET A 16 9.57 22.82 -2.27
CA MET A 16 9.15 21.44 -2.47
C MET A 16 7.68 21.28 -2.11
N SER A 17 6.84 20.92 -3.08
CA SER A 17 5.43 20.59 -2.85
C SER A 17 5.30 19.11 -2.47
N CYS A 18 4.60 18.83 -1.36
CA CYS A 18 4.20 17.46 -1.03
C CYS A 18 3.06 17.06 -1.96
N PHE A 19 3.36 16.19 -2.93
CA PHE A 19 2.36 15.73 -3.91
C PHE A 19 1.75 14.38 -3.54
N GLY A 20 2.34 13.68 -2.57
CA GLY A 20 1.85 12.37 -2.14
C GLY A 20 2.39 11.96 -0.78
N PHE A 21 1.57 11.25 -0.02
CA PHE A 21 1.97 10.54 1.18
C PHE A 21 1.72 9.05 0.96
N GLY A 22 2.76 8.24 1.16
CA GLY A 22 2.69 6.79 1.15
C GLY A 22 2.63 6.27 2.58
N VAL A 23 1.54 5.60 2.94
CA VAL A 23 1.56 4.75 4.14
C VAL A 23 1.87 3.35 3.64
N LYS A 24 3.05 2.82 3.97
CA LYS A 24 3.37 1.42 3.70
C LYS A 24 2.36 0.57 4.48
N PRO A 25 1.47 -0.21 3.81
CA PRO A 25 0.40 -0.95 4.47
C PRO A 25 0.93 -1.81 5.63
N GLN A 26 2.06 -2.47 5.40
CA GLN A 26 2.81 -3.25 6.37
C GLN A 26 3.03 -2.53 7.72
N ARG A 27 3.27 -1.22 7.74
CA ARG A 27 3.53 -0.49 9.01
C ARG A 27 2.28 -0.28 9.86
N LEU A 28 1.09 -0.26 9.25
CA LEU A 28 -0.17 -0.15 9.99
C LEU A 28 -0.51 -1.44 10.75
N LEU A 29 0.08 -2.56 10.34
CA LEU A 29 -0.04 -3.82 11.06
C LEU A 29 0.86 -3.86 12.30
N TYR A 30 2.10 -3.38 12.18
CA TYR A 30 3.10 -3.43 13.25
C TYR A 30 2.96 -2.33 14.31
N ASP A 31 2.41 -1.18 13.95
CA ASP A 31 2.30 -0.02 14.84
C ASP A 31 0.85 0.50 14.84
N LEU A 32 0.11 0.12 15.87
CA LEU A 32 -1.28 0.53 16.09
C LEU A 32 -1.39 1.82 16.93
N SER A 33 -0.27 2.49 17.20
CA SER A 33 -0.29 3.68 18.02
C SER A 33 -1.05 4.82 17.32
N PRO A 34 -1.70 5.72 18.07
CA PRO A 34 -2.40 6.87 17.50
C PRO A 34 -1.49 7.81 16.67
N GLY A 35 -0.16 7.68 16.82
CA GLY A 35 0.84 8.48 16.12
C GLY A 35 1.34 7.88 14.80
N THR A 36 1.02 6.63 14.48
CA THR A 36 1.50 5.95 13.26
C THR A 36 1.01 6.64 11.99
N VAL A 37 -0.24 7.10 12.02
CA VAL A 37 -0.81 7.96 10.99
C VAL A 37 -0.87 9.38 11.53
N PRO A 38 -0.21 10.35 10.88
CA PRO A 38 -0.31 11.74 11.29
C PRO A 38 -1.75 12.22 11.34
N LEU A 39 -2.05 12.97 12.41
CA LEU A 39 -3.39 13.47 12.69
C LEU A 39 -4.06 14.20 11.51
N PRO A 40 -3.36 15.02 10.69
CA PRO A 40 -3.99 15.63 9.51
C PRO A 40 -4.55 14.61 8.51
N LEU A 41 -3.87 13.48 8.31
CA LEU A 41 -4.32 12.43 7.41
C LEU A 41 -5.50 11.68 8.00
N SER A 42 -5.43 11.33 9.29
CA SER A 42 -6.53 10.66 9.99
C SER A 42 -7.80 11.53 10.02
N ARG A 43 -7.65 12.85 10.13
CA ARG A 43 -8.79 13.79 10.05
C ARG A 43 -9.39 13.88 8.66
N LYS A 44 -8.56 13.85 7.61
CA LYS A 44 -8.99 14.00 6.22
C LYS A 44 -9.59 12.71 5.64
N TYR A 45 -9.01 11.56 5.97
CA TYR A 45 -9.33 10.28 5.34
C TYR A 45 -9.91 9.25 6.32
N GLY A 46 -10.04 9.60 7.60
CA GLY A 46 -10.58 8.71 8.63
C GLY A 46 -9.52 7.78 9.22
N LYS A 47 -10.00 6.77 9.95
CA LYS A 47 -9.15 5.76 10.58
C LYS A 47 -8.60 4.81 9.52
N PHE A 48 -7.29 4.59 9.54
CA PHE A 48 -6.63 3.63 8.66
C PHE A 48 -6.75 2.24 9.28
N ALA A 49 -7.23 1.28 8.48
CA ALA A 49 -7.25 -0.11 8.88
C ALA A 49 -5.80 -0.66 8.93
N PRO A 50 -5.49 -1.57 9.88
CA PRO A 50 -4.18 -2.23 9.94
C PRO A 50 -3.85 -3.07 8.69
N ARG A 51 -4.89 -3.52 7.99
CA ARG A 51 -4.83 -4.39 6.82
C ARG A 51 -5.60 -3.77 5.66
N LEU A 52 -5.20 -4.12 4.45
CA LEU A 52 -5.82 -3.67 3.21
C LEU A 52 -6.14 -4.89 2.33
N PRO A 53 -7.41 -5.32 2.26
CA PRO A 53 -7.80 -6.39 1.35
C PRO A 53 -7.52 -6.00 -0.11
N PHE A 54 -6.95 -6.91 -0.89
CA PHE A 54 -6.64 -6.65 -2.30
C PHE A 54 -7.89 -6.32 -3.12
N GLU A 55 -9.03 -6.98 -2.86
CA GLU A 55 -10.26 -6.73 -3.61
C GLU A 55 -10.80 -5.30 -3.40
N ASP A 56 -10.65 -4.73 -2.20
CA ASP A 56 -11.03 -3.34 -1.93
C ASP A 56 -10.14 -2.37 -2.73
N LEU A 57 -8.82 -2.61 -2.72
CA LEU A 57 -7.88 -1.83 -3.52
C LEU A 57 -8.16 -1.97 -5.02
N ARG A 58 -8.42 -3.19 -5.48
CA ARG A 58 -8.72 -3.51 -6.88
C ARG A 58 -9.99 -2.80 -7.34
N ALA A 59 -11.06 -2.83 -6.55
CA ALA A 59 -12.28 -2.10 -6.84
C ALA A 59 -12.03 -0.59 -6.95
N ALA A 60 -11.23 -0.02 -6.03
CA ALA A 60 -10.84 1.38 -6.09
C ALA A 60 -10.05 1.72 -7.37
N ILE A 61 -9.11 0.87 -7.79
CA ILE A 61 -8.33 1.06 -9.04
C ILE A 61 -9.26 0.99 -10.26
N LEU A 62 -10.15 0.00 -10.31
CA LEU A 62 -11.11 -0.17 -11.40
C LEU A 62 -12.06 1.03 -11.52
N SER A 63 -12.56 1.56 -10.40
CA SER A 63 -13.43 2.75 -10.39
C SER A 63 -12.76 4.01 -10.95
N ARG A 64 -11.43 4.04 -10.98
CA ARG A 64 -10.63 5.13 -11.60
C ARG A 64 -10.34 4.89 -13.08
N GLY A 65 -10.86 3.80 -13.67
CA GLY A 65 -10.68 3.46 -15.08
C GLY A 65 -9.34 2.81 -15.41
N HIS A 66 -8.61 2.32 -14.41
CA HIS A 66 -7.40 1.52 -14.61
C HIS A 66 -7.72 0.02 -14.50
N SER A 67 -6.95 -0.83 -15.18
CA SER A 67 -7.02 -2.28 -14.99
C SER A 67 -5.88 -2.77 -14.10
N VAL A 68 -6.13 -3.91 -13.46
CA VAL A 68 -5.14 -4.65 -12.66
C VAL A 68 -4.97 -6.01 -13.30
N ALA A 69 -3.74 -6.39 -13.63
CA ALA A 69 -3.41 -7.67 -14.25
C ALA A 69 -2.35 -8.40 -13.41
N LEU A 70 -2.50 -9.72 -13.31
CA LEU A 70 -1.48 -10.56 -12.68
C LEU A 70 -0.22 -10.51 -13.53
N GLU A 71 0.91 -10.18 -12.92
CA GLU A 71 2.21 -10.12 -13.57
C GLU A 71 3.04 -11.36 -13.23
N GLU A 72 3.09 -11.73 -11.96
CA GLU A 72 3.91 -12.83 -11.47
C GLU A 72 3.22 -13.53 -10.28
N THR A 73 3.49 -14.82 -10.12
CA THR A 73 3.11 -15.60 -8.94
C THR A 73 4.37 -16.22 -8.36
N SER A 74 4.70 -15.86 -7.13
CA SER A 74 5.70 -16.56 -6.33
C SER A 74 5.01 -17.60 -5.44
N ARG A 75 5.79 -18.32 -4.64
CA ARG A 75 5.26 -19.27 -3.66
C ARG A 75 4.33 -18.59 -2.65
N ASP A 76 4.71 -17.40 -2.21
CA ASP A 76 4.11 -16.76 -1.05
C ASP A 76 3.24 -15.55 -1.44
N MET A 77 3.30 -15.11 -2.70
CA MET A 77 2.66 -13.86 -3.14
C MET A 77 2.21 -13.89 -4.60
N HIS A 78 1.13 -13.16 -4.88
CA HIS A 78 0.80 -12.69 -6.22
C HIS A 78 1.28 -11.25 -6.42
N ARG A 79 1.90 -10.98 -7.56
CA ARG A 79 2.24 -9.63 -7.99
C ARG A 79 1.33 -9.18 -9.12
N TYR A 80 0.75 -8.00 -8.98
CA TYR A 80 -0.10 -7.37 -9.99
C TYR A 80 0.49 -6.06 -10.49
N CYS A 81 0.30 -5.78 -11.77
CA CYS A 81 0.59 -4.49 -12.38
C CYS A 81 -0.69 -3.68 -12.60
N VAL A 82 -0.57 -2.35 -12.53
CA VAL A 82 -1.67 -1.41 -12.80
C VAL A 82 -1.46 -0.79 -14.18
N SER A 83 -2.47 -0.83 -15.03
CA SER A 83 -2.38 -0.30 -16.40
C SER A 83 -1.97 1.17 -16.43
N LYS A 84 -1.09 1.53 -17.37
CA LYS A 84 -0.60 2.90 -17.57
C LYS A 84 0.11 3.48 -16.33
N SER A 85 0.61 2.61 -15.46
CA SER A 85 1.36 2.94 -14.26
C SER A 85 2.56 2.01 -14.11
N VAL A 86 3.58 2.49 -13.42
CA VAL A 86 4.73 1.67 -12.99
C VAL A 86 4.48 1.00 -11.63
N ALA A 87 3.28 1.17 -11.06
CA ALA A 87 2.93 0.58 -9.78
C ALA A 87 2.83 -0.95 -9.85
N ARG A 88 3.37 -1.60 -8.82
CA ARG A 88 3.23 -3.04 -8.54
C ARG A 88 2.61 -3.25 -7.18
N ILE A 89 1.71 -4.23 -7.09
CA ILE A 89 0.98 -4.59 -5.88
C ILE A 89 1.33 -6.04 -5.56
N ASP A 90 1.93 -6.26 -4.39
CA ASP A 90 2.20 -7.61 -3.88
C ASP A 90 1.08 -8.01 -2.90
N VAL A 91 0.48 -9.16 -3.14
CA VAL A 91 -0.67 -9.70 -2.41
C VAL A 91 -0.28 -11.04 -1.80
N ILE A 92 -0.63 -11.23 -0.53
CA ILE A 92 -0.23 -12.40 0.27
C ILE A 92 -0.99 -13.64 -0.19
N LEU A 93 -0.27 -14.73 -0.45
CA LEU A 93 -0.81 -16.08 -0.65
C LEU A 93 -0.56 -17.00 0.54
N ASP A 94 0.61 -16.86 1.16
CA ASP A 94 0.99 -17.57 2.38
C ASP A 94 1.35 -16.53 3.44
N PRO A 95 0.56 -16.39 4.53
CA PRO A 95 0.84 -15.41 5.56
C PRO A 95 2.05 -15.84 6.43
N ASP A 96 2.39 -17.13 6.48
CA ASP A 96 3.49 -17.66 7.28
C ASP A 96 4.50 -18.43 6.39
N PRO A 97 5.20 -17.76 5.46
CA PRO A 97 6.02 -18.42 4.43
C PRO A 97 7.20 -19.23 4.99
N TYR A 98 7.56 -19.00 6.26
CA TYR A 98 8.68 -19.66 6.93
C TYR A 98 8.26 -20.50 8.14
N GLY A 99 7.01 -20.44 8.56
CA GLY A 99 6.57 -21.14 9.75
C GLY A 99 5.76 -22.39 9.44
N SER A 100 5.38 -23.04 10.53
CA SER A 100 4.66 -24.32 10.54
C SER A 100 3.19 -24.16 10.95
N SER A 101 2.74 -22.91 11.07
CA SER A 101 1.41 -22.57 11.57
C SER A 101 0.59 -21.93 10.44
N PRO A 102 -0.71 -22.22 10.32
CA PRO A 102 -1.57 -21.53 9.36
C PRO A 102 -1.84 -20.06 9.74
N THR A 103 -1.40 -19.62 10.92
CA THR A 103 -1.60 -18.26 11.45
C THR A 103 -0.26 -17.57 11.58
N ASP A 104 -0.13 -16.44 10.90
CA ASP A 104 1.01 -15.54 11.03
C ASP A 104 0.98 -14.75 12.34
N PRO A 105 2.09 -14.72 13.11
CA PRO A 105 2.18 -13.99 14.37
C PRO A 105 2.01 -12.47 14.22
N ASP A 106 2.30 -11.92 13.04
CA ASP A 106 2.17 -10.49 12.76
C ASP A 106 0.74 -10.10 12.36
N GLY A 107 -0.12 -11.07 12.07
CA GLY A 107 -1.53 -10.90 11.73
C GLY A 107 -1.81 -10.69 10.24
N HIS A 108 -0.85 -11.01 9.36
CA HIS A 108 -1.04 -11.07 7.91
C HIS A 108 -2.11 -12.10 7.55
N GLN A 109 -2.87 -11.83 6.48
CA GLN A 109 -3.88 -12.74 5.96
C GLN A 109 -3.76 -12.92 4.45
N VAL A 110 -4.11 -14.11 3.98
CA VAL A 110 -4.22 -14.40 2.55
C VAL A 110 -5.17 -13.40 1.89
N GLY A 111 -4.74 -12.82 0.77
CA GLY A 111 -5.49 -11.81 0.02
C GLY A 111 -5.28 -10.37 0.49
N ASP A 112 -4.53 -10.12 1.57
CA ASP A 112 -4.15 -8.76 1.95
C ASP A 112 -2.99 -8.24 1.08
N VAL A 113 -2.96 -6.92 0.91
CA VAL A 113 -1.87 -6.20 0.25
C VAL A 113 -0.69 -6.09 1.20
N TRP A 114 0.41 -6.74 0.85
CA TRP A 114 1.67 -6.62 1.57
C TRP A 114 2.36 -5.29 1.27
N SER A 115 2.52 -4.97 -0.02
CA SER A 115 3.23 -3.78 -0.46
C SER A 115 2.72 -3.23 -1.78
N ILE A 116 2.98 -1.94 -1.98
CA ILE A 116 2.81 -1.25 -3.26
C ILE A 116 4.14 -0.55 -3.54
N SER A 117 4.75 -0.84 -4.69
CA SER A 117 6.04 -0.27 -5.11
C SER A 117 5.92 0.40 -6.48
N LEU A 118 6.81 1.36 -6.75
CA LEU A 118 7.02 1.94 -8.08
C LEU A 118 8.28 1.31 -8.66
N TRP A 119 8.21 0.83 -9.89
CA TRP A 119 9.34 0.27 -10.63
C TRP A 119 9.87 1.27 -11.67
#